data_AF-A0A969I1S1-F1
#
_entry.id   AF-A0A969I1S1-F1
#
_cell.length_a   1.000
_cell.length_b   1.000
_cell.length_c   1.000
_cell.angle_alpha   90.00
_cell.angle_beta   90.00
_cell.angle_gamma   90.00
#
_symmetry.space_group_name_H-M   'P 1'
#
loop_
_entity.id
_entity.type
_entity.pdbx_description
1 polymer ?
#
loop_
_entity_poly.entity_id
_entity_poly.type
_entity_poly.pdbx_seq_one_letter_code
_entity_poly.pdbx_strand_id
1 'polypeptide(L)'
;MAAQKVWQRSCTWQRLATLMLAALGLILGLLLPSVIGLRLWSAWRSAPEPQAILTLGGSSRREAFTAQFAQTHPLAVWVSSGIARPRAEAIFAAAQIRGDRLHLDYRAVDTVTNFSTLV
;
A
#
# COMPACT_ATOMS: atom_id res chain seq x y z
N MET A 1 23.34 44.13 45.86
CA MET A 1 24.00 43.55 44.66
C MET A 1 23.65 42.07 44.38
N ALA A 2 23.44 41.20 45.37
CA ALA A 2 23.17 39.77 45.12
C ALA A 2 21.84 39.49 44.39
N ALA A 3 20.74 40.17 44.75
CA ALA A 3 19.41 39.95 44.16
C ALA A 3 19.34 40.28 42.66
N GLN A 4 20.02 41.34 42.23
CA GLN A 4 20.08 41.78 40.83
C GLN A 4 20.82 40.76 39.95
N LYS A 5 21.87 40.12 40.50
CA LYS A 5 22.66 39.08 39.84
C LYS A 5 21.87 37.78 39.68
N VAL A 6 21.04 37.44 40.67
CA VAL A 6 20.13 36.27 40.61
C VAL A 6 19.02 36.51 39.60
N TRP A 7 18.41 37.69 39.60
CA TRP A 7 17.34 38.04 38.66
C TRP A 7 17.82 38.09 37.20
N GLN A 8 19.01 38.68 36.95
CA GLN A 8 19.63 38.66 35.63
C GLN A 8 19.95 37.24 35.15
N ARG A 9 20.46 36.37 36.03
CA ARG A 9 20.68 34.96 35.73
C ARG A 9 19.37 34.27 35.35
N SER A 10 18.31 34.38 36.15
CA SER A 10 17.01 33.77 35.83
C SER A 10 16.44 34.23 34.47
N CYS A 11 16.60 35.50 34.11
CA CYS A 11 16.17 36.03 32.81
C CYS A 11 17.02 35.48 31.63
N THR A 12 18.33 35.33 31.82
CA THR A 12 19.22 34.72 30.80
C THR A 12 18.92 33.24 30.59
N TRP A 13 18.65 32.48 31.66
CA TRP A 13 18.29 31.06 31.57
C TRP A 13 16.97 30.83 30.86
N GLN A 14 15.96 31.69 31.12
CA GLN A 14 14.68 31.65 30.41
C GLN A 14 14.84 31.91 28.91
N ARG A 15 15.66 32.89 28.51
CA ARG A 15 15.93 33.19 27.10
C ARG A 15 16.69 32.06 26.40
N LEU A 16 17.67 31.46 27.07
CA LEU A 16 18.39 30.31 26.54
C LEU A 16 17.46 29.10 26.39
N ALA A 17 16.59 28.84 27.38
CA ALA A 17 15.62 27.77 27.33
C ALA A 17 14.62 27.94 26.18
N THR A 18 14.09 29.15 25.97
CA THR A 18 13.17 29.40 24.85
C THR A 18 13.85 29.25 23.49
N LEU A 19 15.10 29.71 23.35
CA LEU A 19 15.89 29.52 22.13
C LEU A 19 16.19 28.04 21.85
N MET A 20 16.53 27.26 22.88
CA MET A 20 16.75 25.82 22.74
C MET A 20 15.47 25.07 22.34
N LEU A 21 14.33 25.41 22.94
CA LEU A 21 13.04 24.81 22.57
C LEU A 21 12.62 25.18 21.14
N ALA A 22 12.84 26.43 20.73
CA ALA A 22 12.58 26.86 19.36
C ALA A 22 13.48 26.14 18.35
N ALA A 23 14.79 26.01 18.66
CA ALA A 23 15.72 25.27 17.83
C ALA A 23 15.36 23.78 17.74
N LEU A 24 14.98 23.16 18.86
CA LEU A 24 14.51 21.77 18.89
C LEU A 24 13.26 21.59 18.03
N GLY A 25 12.27 22.48 18.17
CA GLY A 25 11.06 22.47 17.36
C GLY A 25 11.35 22.61 15.86
N LEU A 26 12.28 23.49 15.48
CA LEU A 26 12.73 23.65 14.11
C LEU A 26 13.42 22.39 13.58
N ILE A 27 14.31 21.79 14.38
CA ILE A 27 15.02 20.57 14.02
C ILE A 27 14.04 19.41 13.82
N LEU A 28 13.11 19.18 14.75
CA LEU A 28 12.07 18.17 14.62
C LEU A 28 11.16 18.43 13.42
N GLY A 29 10.76 19.69 13.22
CA GLY A 29 9.92 20.11 12.11
C GLY A 29 10.57 19.93 10.74
N LEU A 30 11.90 19.93 10.64
CA LEU A 30 12.63 19.67 9.41
C LEU A 30 13.00 18.20 9.24
N LEU A 31 13.48 17.56 10.31
CA LEU A 31 13.94 16.16 10.27
C LEU A 31 12.80 15.18 10.09
N LEU A 32 11.68 15.33 10.81
CA LEU A 32 10.59 14.36 10.76
C LEU A 32 9.96 14.26 9.35
N PRO A 33 9.56 15.36 8.69
CA PRO A 33 9.02 15.29 7.33
C PRO A 33 10.06 14.78 6.33
N SER A 34 11.33 15.12 6.50
CA SER A 34 12.41 14.64 5.64
C SER A 34 12.60 13.13 5.74
N VAL A 35 12.61 12.58 6.95
CA VAL A 35 12.74 11.13 7.18
C VAL A 35 11.49 10.38 6.69
N ILE A 36 10.29 10.90 6.96
CA ILE A 36 9.04 10.31 6.46
C ILE A 36 9.02 10.34 4.93
N GLY A 37 9.35 11.48 4.33
CA GLY A 37 9.41 11.64 2.87
C GLY A 37 10.39 10.67 2.22
N LEU A 38 11.59 10.53 2.79
CA LEU A 38 12.59 9.58 2.29
C LEU A 38 12.10 8.13 2.39
N ARG A 39 11.46 7.75 3.51
CA ARG A 39 10.89 6.40 3.67
C ARG A 39 9.79 6.13 2.66
N LEU A 40 8.85 7.06 2.49
CA LEU A 40 7.77 6.93 1.51
C LEU A 40 8.31 6.82 0.08
N TRP A 41 9.30 7.64 -0.26
CA TRP A 41 9.94 7.58 -1.58
C TRP A 41 10.65 6.25 -1.82
N SER A 42 11.38 5.74 -0.82
CA SER A 42 12.04 4.43 -0.91
C SER A 42 11.04 3.29 -1.05
N ALA A 43 9.92 3.35 -0.31
CA ALA A 43 8.86 2.37 -0.37
C ALA A 43 8.17 2.38 -1.73
N TRP A 44 7.92 3.57 -2.29
CA TRP A 44 7.30 3.71 -3.60
C TRP A 44 8.19 3.16 -4.73
N ARG A 45 9.51 3.36 -4.64
CA ARG A 45 10.45 2.78 -5.62
C ARG A 45 10.69 1.28 -5.48
N SER A 46 10.53 0.76 -4.26
CA SER A 46 10.70 -0.66 -3.98
C SER A 46 9.39 -1.44 -4.12
N ALA A 47 8.26 -0.73 -4.30
CA ALA A 47 6.98 -1.36 -4.54
C ALA A 47 7.05 -2.09 -5.89
N PRO A 48 6.84 -3.41 -5.92
CA PRO A 48 6.84 -4.14 -7.18
C PRO A 48 5.69 -3.65 -8.04
N GLU A 49 5.96 -3.47 -9.33
CA GLU A 49 4.90 -3.27 -10.31
C GLU A 49 3.91 -4.43 -10.22
N PRO A 50 2.59 -4.19 -10.20
CA PRO A 50 1.60 -5.26 -10.17
C PRO A 50 1.81 -6.24 -11.34
N GLN A 51 1.93 -7.52 -11.03
CA GLN A 51 2.20 -8.57 -12.05
C GLN A 51 0.92 -9.30 -12.49
N ALA A 52 -0.12 -9.25 -11.67
CA ALA A 52 -1.36 -9.99 -11.88
C ALA A 52 -2.56 -9.31 -11.20
N ILE A 53 -3.75 -9.65 -11.67
CA ILE A 53 -5.03 -9.38 -11.02
C ILE A 53 -5.52 -10.68 -10.39
N LEU A 54 -5.72 -10.69 -9.08
CA LEU A 54 -6.24 -11.84 -8.34
C LEU A 54 -7.74 -11.66 -8.04
N THR A 55 -8.58 -12.52 -8.61
CA THR A 55 -10.00 -12.63 -8.31
C THR A 55 -10.24 -13.78 -7.33
N LEU A 56 -10.73 -13.46 -6.15
CA LEU A 56 -11.16 -14.48 -5.19
C LEU A 56 -12.59 -14.93 -5.49
N GLY A 57 -12.83 -16.22 -5.30
CA GLY A 57 -14.14 -16.85 -5.42
C GLY A 57 -15.19 -16.24 -4.49
N GLY A 58 -16.45 -16.59 -4.73
CA GLY A 58 -17.59 -16.21 -3.90
C GLY A 58 -18.78 -15.63 -4.65
N SER A 59 -18.57 -14.83 -5.71
CA SER A 59 -19.68 -14.31 -6.53
C SER A 59 -19.25 -14.08 -7.97
N SER A 60 -20.12 -14.45 -8.93
CA SER A 60 -19.92 -14.21 -10.37
C SER A 60 -19.73 -12.73 -10.72
N ARG A 61 -20.20 -11.81 -9.86
CA ARG A 61 -20.01 -10.37 -10.07
C ARG A 61 -18.53 -9.97 -10.00
N ARG A 62 -17.71 -10.69 -9.22
CA ARG A 62 -16.26 -10.40 -9.09
C ARG A 62 -15.51 -10.74 -10.36
N GLU A 63 -15.84 -11.84 -11.01
CA GLU A 63 -15.23 -12.23 -12.28
C GLU A 63 -15.68 -11.32 -13.41
N ALA A 64 -16.96 -10.94 -13.46
CA ALA A 64 -17.45 -9.97 -14.44
C ALA A 64 -16.75 -8.61 -14.30
N PHE A 65 -16.59 -8.11 -13.07
CA PHE A 65 -15.81 -6.91 -12.80
C PHE A 65 -14.35 -7.09 -13.20
N THR A 66 -13.72 -8.21 -12.83
CA THR A 66 -12.31 -8.45 -13.16
C THR A 66 -12.09 -8.51 -14.66
N ALA A 67 -12.96 -9.20 -15.41
CA ALA A 67 -12.90 -9.27 -16.85
C ALA A 67 -12.95 -7.87 -17.48
N GLN A 68 -13.84 -7.00 -17.00
CA GLN A 68 -13.91 -5.62 -17.46
C GLN A 68 -12.65 -4.82 -17.09
N PHE A 69 -12.18 -4.94 -15.85
CA PHE A 69 -11.01 -4.26 -15.33
C PHE A 69 -9.72 -4.66 -16.07
N ALA A 70 -9.58 -5.93 -16.44
CA ALA A 70 -8.43 -6.48 -17.16
C ALA A 70 -8.33 -6.07 -18.63
N GLN A 71 -9.37 -5.43 -19.19
CA GLN A 71 -9.30 -4.85 -20.55
C GLN A 71 -8.38 -3.65 -20.61
N THR A 72 -8.32 -2.84 -19.55
CA THR A 72 -7.46 -1.65 -19.48
C THR A 72 -6.17 -1.90 -18.71
N HIS A 73 -6.03 -3.06 -18.06
CA HIS A 73 -4.85 -3.48 -17.32
C HIS A 73 -4.32 -4.79 -17.94
N PRO A 74 -3.27 -4.74 -18.78
CA PRO A 74 -2.75 -5.90 -19.53
C PRO A 74 -1.98 -6.92 -18.66
N LEU A 75 -2.44 -7.13 -17.42
CA LEU A 75 -1.87 -8.08 -16.46
C LEU A 75 -2.49 -9.47 -16.65
N ALA A 76 -1.80 -10.50 -16.14
CA ALA A 76 -2.34 -11.84 -16.01
C ALA A 76 -3.50 -11.85 -15.00
N VAL A 77 -4.55 -12.61 -15.27
CA VAL A 77 -5.71 -12.76 -14.39
C VAL A 77 -5.68 -14.13 -13.75
N TRP A 78 -5.70 -14.17 -12.42
CA TRP A 78 -5.79 -15.38 -11.62
C TRP A 78 -7.11 -15.41 -10.89
N VAL A 79 -7.87 -16.50 -11.04
CA VAL A 79 -9.13 -16.70 -10.32
C VAL A 79 -8.96 -17.87 -9.38
N SER A 80 -9.14 -17.64 -8.08
CA SER A 80 -9.07 -18.66 -7.04
C SER A 80 -10.47 -19.11 -6.63
N SER A 81 -10.81 -20.37 -6.88
CA SER A 81 -12.08 -21.03 -6.53
C SER A 81 -13.35 -20.31 -6.99
N GLY A 82 -13.26 -19.61 -8.13
CA GLY A 82 -14.34 -18.85 -8.75
C GLY A 82 -15.57 -19.70 -9.13
N ILE A 83 -16.41 -19.17 -10.01
CA ILE A 83 -17.52 -19.95 -10.55
C ILE A 83 -17.01 -21.10 -11.42
N ALA A 84 -17.91 -22.02 -11.77
CA ALA A 84 -17.59 -23.15 -12.64
C ALA A 84 -16.84 -22.72 -13.91
N ARG A 85 -15.75 -23.44 -14.21
CA ARG A 85 -14.80 -23.14 -15.30
C ARG A 85 -15.44 -22.70 -16.62
N PRO A 86 -16.42 -23.42 -17.19
CA PRO A 86 -17.01 -23.01 -18.47
C PRO A 86 -17.67 -21.62 -18.42
N ARG A 87 -18.27 -21.27 -17.28
CA ARG A 87 -18.94 -19.99 -17.08
C ARG A 87 -17.94 -18.86 -16.85
N ALA A 88 -16.87 -19.12 -16.09
CA ALA A 88 -15.77 -18.18 -15.92
C ALA A 88 -15.10 -17.89 -17.26
N GLU A 89 -14.73 -18.94 -18.01
CA GLU A 89 -14.15 -18.82 -19.35
C GLU A 89 -15.03 -18.00 -20.29
N ALA A 90 -16.36 -18.20 -20.27
CA ALA A 90 -17.29 -17.40 -21.06
C ALA A 90 -17.29 -15.90 -20.70
N ILE A 91 -17.21 -15.57 -19.41
CA ILE A 91 -17.14 -14.17 -18.94
C ILE A 91 -15.85 -13.50 -19.42
N PHE A 92 -14.70 -14.14 -19.22
CA PHE A 92 -13.40 -13.59 -19.61
C PHE A 92 -13.22 -13.54 -21.13
N ALA A 93 -13.72 -14.55 -21.83
CA ALA A 93 -13.80 -14.60 -23.29
C ALA A 93 -14.56 -13.40 -23.89
N ALA A 94 -15.69 -13.02 -23.28
CA ALA A 94 -16.47 -11.87 -23.73
C ALA A 94 -15.68 -10.55 -23.62
N ALA A 95 -14.78 -10.45 -22.64
CA ALA A 95 -13.86 -9.32 -22.44
C ALA A 95 -12.53 -9.47 -23.19
N GLN A 96 -12.41 -10.43 -24.13
CA GLN A 96 -11.17 -10.71 -24.87
C GLN A 96 -9.97 -11.09 -23.98
N ILE A 97 -10.21 -11.62 -22.78
CA ILE A 97 -9.19 -12.16 -21.88
C ILE A 97 -9.17 -13.67 -22.05
N ARG A 98 -8.14 -14.20 -22.72
CA ARG A 98 -8.03 -15.62 -23.10
C ARG A 98 -6.58 -16.09 -23.06
N GLY A 99 -6.40 -17.40 -23.18
CA GLY A 99 -5.08 -18.02 -23.35
C GLY A 99 -4.23 -17.90 -22.09
N ASP A 100 -2.98 -17.50 -22.28
CA ASP A 100 -1.97 -17.32 -21.24
C ASP A 100 -2.28 -16.20 -20.24
N ARG A 101 -3.21 -15.28 -20.58
CA ARG A 101 -3.64 -14.22 -19.67
C ARG A 101 -4.67 -14.66 -18.62
N LEU A 102 -5.25 -15.86 -18.72
CA LEU A 102 -6.29 -16.33 -17.82
C LEU A 102 -5.90 -17.64 -17.13
N HIS A 103 -5.79 -17.58 -15.80
CA HIS A 103 -5.50 -18.74 -14.95
C HIS A 103 -6.67 -18.97 -13.99
N LEU A 104 -7.31 -20.14 -14.11
CA LEU A 104 -8.38 -20.56 -13.22
C LEU A 104 -7.87 -21.68 -12.32
N ASP A 105 -7.68 -21.37 -11.04
CA ASP A 105 -7.23 -22.29 -9.99
C ASP A 105 -8.39 -22.62 -9.05
N TYR A 106 -8.71 -23.91 -8.91
CA TYR A 106 -9.82 -24.41 -8.09
C TYR A 106 -9.34 -25.21 -6.87
N ARG A 107 -8.05 -25.09 -6.51
CA ARG A 107 -7.46 -25.82 -5.38
C ARG A 107 -7.79 -25.21 -4.02
N ALA A 108 -8.18 -23.94 -3.96
CA ALA A 108 -8.43 -23.27 -2.70
C ALA A 108 -9.74 -23.75 -2.04
N VAL A 109 -9.65 -24.11 -0.76
CA VAL A 109 -10.77 -24.63 0.05
C VAL A 109 -11.14 -23.72 1.22
N ASP A 110 -10.31 -22.72 1.50
CA ASP A 110 -10.47 -21.76 2.60
C ASP A 110 -9.85 -20.39 2.24
N THR A 111 -9.91 -19.43 3.16
CA THR A 111 -9.40 -18.07 2.94
C THR A 111 -7.88 -17.98 2.85
N VAL A 112 -7.12 -18.91 3.46
CA VAL A 112 -5.66 -18.95 3.39
C VAL A 112 -5.21 -19.57 2.08
N THR A 113 -5.81 -20.69 1.70
CA THR A 113 -5.50 -21.40 0.45
C THR A 113 -5.79 -20.56 -0.79
N ASN A 114 -6.73 -19.62 -0.72
CA ASN A 114 -6.95 -18.61 -1.77
C ASN A 114 -5.70 -17.81 -2.16
N PHE A 115 -4.75 -17.63 -1.23
CA PHE A 115 -3.53 -16.87 -1.46
C PHE A 115 -2.27 -17.75 -1.53
N SER A 116 -2.34 -19.01 -1.12
CA SER A 116 -1.18 -19.91 -1.08
C SER A 116 -1.13 -20.96 -2.17
N THR A 117 -2.23 -21.22 -2.90
CA THR A 117 -2.20 -22.14 -4.04
C THR A 117 -1.77 -21.47 -5.35
N LEU A 118 -1.61 -20.14 -5.39
CA LEU A 118 -1.10 -19.40 -6.55
C LEU A 118 0.41 -19.66 -6.71
N VAL A 119 0.76 -20.83 -7.25
CA VAL A 119 2.11 -21.27 -7.63
C VAL A 119 2.17 -21.64 -9.09
#